data_AF-A0A7S4HRJ6-F1
#
_entry.id   AF-A0A7S4HRJ6-F1
#
_cell.length_a   1.000
_cell.length_b   1.000
_cell.length_c   1.000
_cell.angle_alpha   90.00
_cell.angle_beta   90.00
_cell.angle_gamma   90.00
#
_symmetry.space_group_name_H-M   'P 1'
#
loop_
_entity.id
_entity.type
_entity.pdbx_description
1 polymer ?
#
loop_
_entity_poly.entity_id
_entity_poly.type
_entity_poly.pdbx_seq_one_letter_code
_entity_poly.pdbx_strand_id
1 'polypeptide(L)'
;MTEPDASSSSADGGGNPNDPSGFVTSPPSTMVKVINTARAEINESIGMVLSYNRERGRYNVSLLPGQSSASAAAGNAASARAAGGAHSMSVMSFKPENLTAASAIEKAKAQGLVAIDRLKRMAADPNVREQVRRAYTSVQARLPPGVKPEYVGVALMVLWWMSVWFFGFSKTVMVTSISGLIVSVCLQDILAGSDAKTIVQKFPGRWRQAVVQSTGFSRVTEKQALAGFVIVMLLSAKVVMTPALKRAPKAPTAASAAIPPDPAGQQSRNLKAPSFNIEEIYKMGFNDAKDGKDYGTSMPDPTEFAAAASSADAVSAARGVDYDPREWDLNPPPPPEGKQSKFGFGTIMAAFTLFRFGKEIAINPDGHFDQQMAMANLNLMPKWKLGIVALSLYRVVSVLF
;
A
#
# COMPACT_ATOMS: atom_id res chain seq x y z
N MET A 1 12.54 40.99 28.82
CA MET A 1 13.78 40.18 28.78
C MET A 1 13.30 38.75 28.74
N THR A 2 13.01 38.28 27.53
CA THR A 2 12.27 37.06 27.25
C THR A 2 13.00 36.47 26.06
N GLU A 3 13.74 35.39 26.30
CA GLU A 3 14.48 34.67 25.26
C GLU A 3 13.48 34.05 24.27
N PRO A 4 13.68 34.22 22.95
CA PRO A 4 12.92 33.49 21.96
C PRO A 4 13.55 32.11 21.75
N ASP A 5 12.80 31.07 22.11
CA ASP A 5 13.13 29.67 21.78
C ASP A 5 13.10 29.46 20.26
N ALA A 6 14.29 29.35 19.68
CA ALA A 6 14.49 29.02 18.28
C ALA A 6 14.42 27.49 18.08
N SER A 7 13.24 26.96 17.80
CA SER A 7 13.08 25.60 17.26
C SER A 7 13.25 25.61 15.73
N SER A 8 14.51 25.65 15.25
CA SER A 8 14.82 25.48 13.83
C SER A 8 14.97 23.98 13.50
N SER A 9 13.97 23.43 12.79
CA SER A 9 14.05 22.10 12.20
C SER A 9 14.73 22.18 10.82
N SER A 10 16.06 22.21 10.80
CA SER A 10 16.85 22.07 9.57
C SER A 10 17.07 20.59 9.25
N ALA A 11 16.44 20.14 8.17
CA ALA A 11 16.68 18.84 7.53
C ALA A 11 17.91 18.91 6.63
N ASP A 12 19.08 19.17 7.24
CA ASP A 12 20.37 19.05 6.57
C ASP A 12 21.16 17.90 7.21
N GLY A 13 21.89 17.14 6.39
CA GLY A 13 22.51 15.86 6.73
C GLY A 13 23.64 15.89 7.78
N GLY A 14 23.65 16.87 8.67
CA GLY A 14 24.43 16.87 9.90
C GLY A 14 23.69 16.05 10.95
N GLY A 15 24.15 14.83 11.23
CA GLY A 15 23.57 13.97 12.25
C GLY A 15 23.38 14.75 13.56
N ASN A 16 22.14 14.84 14.03
CA ASN A 16 21.83 15.48 15.30
C ASN A 16 22.68 14.77 16.37
N PRO A 17 23.57 15.48 17.11
CA PRO A 17 24.41 14.85 18.13
C PRO A 17 23.57 14.20 19.25
N ASN A 18 22.29 14.55 19.34
CA ASN A 18 21.32 13.95 20.26
C ASN A 18 20.59 12.73 19.67
N ASP A 19 20.87 12.34 18.42
CA ASP A 19 20.30 11.18 17.74
C ASP A 19 21.22 10.70 16.60
N PRO A 20 22.29 9.95 16.91
CA PRO A 20 23.33 9.59 15.94
C PRO A 20 22.81 8.76 14.75
N SER A 21 21.70 8.03 14.92
CA SER A 21 21.10 7.20 13.87
C SER A 21 19.82 7.79 13.26
N GLY A 22 19.35 8.96 13.73
CA GLY A 22 18.13 9.58 13.24
C GLY A 22 16.85 8.79 13.54
N PHE A 23 16.83 8.00 14.61
CA PHE A 23 15.67 7.16 14.95
C PHE A 23 14.62 7.87 15.82
N VAL A 24 14.98 8.92 16.56
CA VAL A 24 14.04 9.63 17.43
C VAL A 24 13.16 10.56 16.59
N THR A 25 11.85 10.35 16.67
CA THR A 25 10.85 11.22 16.03
C THR A 25 9.91 11.79 17.08
N SER A 26 9.44 13.02 16.86
CA SER A 26 8.44 13.69 17.71
C SER A 26 7.20 14.01 16.86
N PRO A 27 6.08 13.28 17.00
CA PRO A 27 5.83 12.18 17.94
C PRO A 27 6.58 10.88 17.58
N PRO A 28 6.82 9.98 18.55
CA PRO A 28 7.56 8.73 18.32
C PRO A 28 6.79 7.84 17.34
N SER A 29 7.40 7.63 16.17
CA SER A 29 6.80 6.85 15.07
C SER A 29 7.78 5.86 14.44
N THR A 30 9.07 5.96 14.77
CA THR A 30 10.10 5.09 14.23
C THR A 30 10.07 3.73 14.91
N MET A 31 9.75 2.71 14.12
CA MET A 31 9.84 1.30 14.53
C MET A 31 11.23 0.76 14.19
N VAL A 32 11.86 0.13 15.18
CA VAL A 32 13.17 -0.52 15.06
C VAL A 32 13.06 -1.99 15.43
N LYS A 33 13.93 -2.80 14.84
CA LYS A 33 14.11 -4.21 15.11
C LYS A 33 15.37 -4.39 15.94
N VAL A 34 15.25 -5.15 17.02
CA VAL A 34 16.38 -5.45 17.91
C VAL A 34 17.16 -6.62 17.32
N ILE A 35 18.48 -6.46 17.16
CA ILE A 35 19.40 -7.47 16.66
C ILE A 35 20.64 -7.57 17.56
N ASN A 36 21.37 -8.68 17.48
CA ASN A 36 22.69 -8.87 18.11
C ASN A 36 22.75 -8.59 19.62
N THR A 37 21.66 -8.80 20.35
CA THR A 37 21.70 -8.74 21.82
C THR A 37 22.10 -10.09 22.40
N ALA A 38 22.68 -10.06 23.61
CA ALA A 38 23.04 -11.27 24.35
C ALA A 38 21.81 -12.15 24.70
N ARG A 39 20.61 -11.58 24.64
CA ARG A 39 19.35 -12.30 24.87
C ARG A 39 18.73 -12.68 23.53
N ALA A 40 18.93 -13.92 23.10
CA ALA A 40 18.38 -14.46 21.87
C ALA A 40 16.86 -14.27 21.74
N GLU A 41 16.18 -14.24 22.89
CA GLU A 41 14.75 -14.13 23.05
C GLU A 41 14.17 -12.71 22.79
N ILE A 42 15.04 -11.69 22.71
CA ILE A 42 14.71 -10.29 22.38
C ILE A 42 15.15 -9.97 20.95
N ASN A 43 16.09 -10.73 20.39
CA ASN A 43 16.47 -10.57 18.99
C ASN A 43 15.25 -10.82 18.10
N GLU A 44 15.17 -10.08 16.99
CA GLU A 44 14.03 -10.06 16.06
C GLU A 44 12.75 -9.39 16.61
N SER A 45 12.74 -8.94 17.87
CA SER A 45 11.60 -8.18 18.39
C SER A 45 11.56 -6.76 17.83
N ILE A 46 10.34 -6.28 17.58
CA ILE A 46 10.07 -4.95 17.05
C ILE A 46 9.63 -4.06 18.21
N GLY A 47 10.19 -2.85 18.26
CA GLY A 47 9.82 -1.85 19.24
C GLY A 47 9.78 -0.45 18.64
N MET A 48 9.18 0.47 19.39
CA MET A 48 9.11 1.89 19.05
C MET A 48 10.16 2.65 19.83
N VAL A 49 10.96 3.45 19.14
CA VAL A 49 11.96 4.32 19.79
C VAL A 49 11.24 5.48 20.47
N LEU A 50 11.42 5.61 21.78
CA LEU A 50 10.82 6.70 22.57
C LEU A 50 11.77 7.88 22.71
N SER A 51 13.03 7.61 23.06
CA SER A 51 14.05 8.64 23.30
C SER A 51 15.45 8.08 23.19
N TYR A 52 16.44 8.96 23.00
CA TYR A 52 17.86 8.61 23.08
C TYR A 52 18.45 9.18 24.37
N ASN A 53 19.06 8.32 25.20
CA ASN A 53 19.79 8.73 26.38
C ASN A 53 21.26 8.95 26.00
N ARG A 54 21.65 10.23 25.94
CA ARG A 54 23.00 10.65 25.54
C ARG A 54 24.08 10.21 26.53
N GLU A 55 23.81 10.22 27.83
CA GLU A 55 24.79 9.85 28.86
C GLU A 55 25.20 8.38 28.74
N ARG A 56 24.25 7.52 28.36
CA ARG A 56 24.49 6.08 28.21
C ARG A 56 24.79 5.63 26.79
N GLY A 57 24.60 6.52 25.81
CA GLY A 57 24.67 6.19 24.39
C GLY A 57 23.66 5.11 23.97
N ARG A 58 22.43 5.15 24.50
CA ARG A 58 21.42 4.10 24.29
C ARG A 58 20.04 4.68 23.96
N TYR A 59 19.34 4.01 23.05
CA TYR A 59 17.95 4.26 22.73
C TYR A 59 17.02 3.54 23.70
N ASN A 60 16.06 4.26 24.24
CA ASN A 60 14.94 3.71 24.99
C ASN A 60 13.88 3.23 23.99
N VAL A 61 13.71 1.92 23.89
CA VAL A 61 12.79 1.28 22.96
C VAL A 61 11.68 0.60 23.73
N SER A 62 10.45 0.93 23.38
CA SER A 62 9.25 0.29 23.89
C SER A 62 8.93 -0.93 23.02
N LEU A 63 9.17 -2.13 23.55
CA LEU A 63 8.87 -3.36 22.82
C LEU A 63 7.36 -3.58 22.68
N LEU A 64 6.93 -4.13 21.55
CA LEU A 64 5.52 -4.42 21.31
C LEU A 64 5.04 -5.57 22.22
N PRO A 65 3.80 -5.47 22.76
CA PRO A 65 3.23 -6.54 23.57
C PRO A 65 3.11 -7.83 22.77
N GLY A 66 3.48 -8.96 23.40
CA GLY A 66 3.37 -10.30 22.81
C GLY A 66 4.56 -10.75 21.95
N GLN A 67 5.59 -9.92 21.76
CA GLN A 67 6.84 -10.32 21.10
C GLN A 67 7.98 -10.64 22.08
N SER A 68 7.86 -10.22 23.34
CA SER A 68 8.70 -10.76 24.39
C SER A 68 8.33 -12.23 24.60
N SER A 69 9.27 -13.08 24.21
CA SER A 69 9.39 -14.48 24.62
C SER A 69 8.80 -14.77 26.01
N ALA A 70 8.14 -15.92 26.13
CA ALA A 70 7.32 -16.29 27.29
C ALA A 70 8.05 -16.17 28.65
N SER A 71 9.38 -16.31 28.66
CA SER A 71 10.27 -16.11 29.82
C SER A 71 10.22 -14.68 30.37
N ALA A 72 10.31 -13.67 29.49
CA ALA A 72 10.21 -12.26 29.86
C ALA A 72 8.75 -11.82 30.11
N ALA A 73 7.79 -12.46 29.44
CA ALA A 73 6.37 -12.20 29.66
C ALA A 73 5.91 -12.61 31.07
N ALA A 74 6.43 -13.71 31.63
CA ALA A 74 6.11 -14.15 32.99
C ALA A 74 6.56 -13.15 34.07
N GLY A 75 7.78 -12.62 33.95
CA GLY A 75 8.30 -11.59 34.86
C GLY A 75 7.53 -10.27 34.75
N ASN A 76 7.17 -9.86 33.52
CA ASN A 76 6.42 -8.63 33.28
C ASN A 76 4.93 -8.75 33.64
N ALA A 77 4.34 -9.94 33.58
CA ALA A 77 2.95 -10.17 34.01
C ALA A 77 2.80 -10.08 35.53
N ALA A 78 3.81 -10.51 36.29
CA ALA A 78 3.84 -10.38 37.75
C ALA A 78 3.94 -8.90 38.18
N SER A 79 4.80 -8.10 37.54
CA SER A 79 4.91 -6.66 37.80
C SER A 79 3.71 -5.86 37.28
N ALA A 80 3.11 -6.24 36.15
CA ALA A 80 1.89 -5.60 35.64
C ALA A 80 0.65 -5.86 36.51
N ARG A 81 0.56 -7.02 37.18
CA ARG A 81 -0.49 -7.29 38.17
C ARG A 81 -0.35 -6.44 39.43
N ALA A 82 0.87 -6.16 39.87
CA ALA A 82 1.13 -5.30 41.03
C ALA A 82 0.82 -3.81 40.77
N ALA A 83 0.90 -3.35 39.50
CA ALA A 83 0.71 -1.96 39.12
C ALA A 83 -0.72 -1.60 38.65
N GLY A 84 -1.74 -2.41 38.95
CA GLY A 84 -3.13 -2.05 38.68
C GLY A 84 -3.59 -2.16 37.22
N GLY A 85 -3.02 -3.09 36.44
CA GLY A 85 -3.61 -3.50 35.15
C GLY A 85 -3.29 -2.60 33.95
N ALA A 86 -2.55 -1.51 34.14
CA ALA A 86 -1.93 -0.81 33.02
C ALA A 86 -0.71 -1.63 32.56
N HIS A 87 -0.83 -2.31 31.42
CA HIS A 87 0.32 -2.93 30.75
C HIS A 87 1.36 -1.84 30.44
N SER A 88 2.33 -1.66 31.34
CA SER A 88 3.49 -0.82 31.10
C SER A 88 4.21 -1.43 29.91
N MET A 89 4.31 -0.69 28.81
CA MET A 89 5.17 -1.14 27.73
C MET A 89 6.59 -1.28 28.29
N SER A 90 7.21 -2.44 28.08
CA SER A 90 8.54 -2.70 28.61
C SER A 90 9.51 -1.82 27.83
N VAL A 91 9.96 -0.74 28.48
CA VAL A 91 10.97 0.15 27.93
C VAL A 91 12.33 -0.45 28.25
N MET A 92 13.06 -0.85 27.22
CA MET A 92 14.40 -1.39 27.32
C MET A 92 15.39 -0.44 26.64
N SER A 93 16.63 -0.38 27.16
CA SER A 93 17.67 0.50 26.61
C SER A 93 18.65 -0.30 25.75
N PHE A 94 18.70 0.00 24.45
CA PHE A 94 19.56 -0.67 23.47
C PHE A 94 20.62 0.27 22.91
N LYS A 95 21.78 -0.28 22.58
CA LYS A 95 22.81 0.45 21.84
C LYS A 95 22.40 0.67 20.38
N PRO A 96 22.91 1.71 19.70
CA PRO A 96 22.67 1.93 18.26
C PRO A 96 22.98 0.71 17.40
N GLU A 97 24.11 0.02 17.67
CA GLU A 97 24.54 -1.17 16.90
C GLU A 97 23.58 -2.37 16.98
N ASN A 98 22.70 -2.39 18.00
CA ASN A 98 21.74 -3.46 18.23
C ASN A 98 20.36 -3.15 17.62
N LEU A 99 20.23 -2.07 16.85
CA LEU A 99 18.97 -1.62 16.28
C LEU A 99 19.10 -1.49 14.76
N THR A 100 18.13 -2.05 14.05
CA THR A 100 17.96 -1.83 12.62
C THR A 100 16.59 -1.23 12.34
N ALA A 101 16.50 -0.40 11.30
CA ALA A 101 15.20 0.12 10.89
C ALA A 101 14.29 -1.03 10.44
N ALA A 102 13.10 -1.13 11.03
CA ALA A 102 12.16 -2.19 10.69
C ALA A 102 11.72 -2.06 9.22
N SER A 103 11.62 -3.19 8.52
CA SER A 103 11.09 -3.25 7.15
C SER A 103 9.62 -2.84 7.11
N ALA A 104 9.10 -2.47 5.92
CA ALA A 104 7.69 -2.11 5.78
C ALA A 104 6.73 -3.26 6.17
N ILE A 105 7.12 -4.50 5.88
CA ILE A 105 6.35 -5.70 6.23
C ILE A 105 6.33 -5.90 7.76
N GLU A 106 7.47 -5.73 8.42
CA GLU A 106 7.58 -5.80 9.87
C GLU A 106 6.76 -4.70 10.56
N LYS A 107 6.80 -3.46 10.04
CA LYS A 107 5.95 -2.36 10.51
C LYS A 107 4.47 -2.69 10.42
N ALA A 108 4.02 -3.25 9.29
CA ALA A 108 2.63 -3.65 9.11
C ALA A 108 2.23 -4.77 10.08
N LYS A 109 3.07 -5.79 10.25
CA LYS A 109 2.85 -6.88 11.21
C LYS A 109 2.78 -6.35 12.65
N ALA A 110 3.69 -5.46 13.02
CA ALA A 110 3.73 -4.79 14.31
C ALA A 110 2.44 -4.00 14.59
N GLN A 111 1.98 -3.20 13.64
CA GLN A 111 0.71 -2.48 13.74
C GLN A 111 -0.49 -3.44 13.87
N GLY A 112 -0.49 -4.54 13.12
CA GLY A 112 -1.52 -5.57 13.23
C GLY A 112 -1.58 -6.19 14.64
N LEU A 113 -0.43 -6.53 15.22
CA LEU A 113 -0.37 -7.07 16.58
C LEU A 113 -0.86 -6.07 17.64
N VAL A 114 -0.47 -4.79 17.52
CA VAL A 114 -0.97 -3.73 18.41
C VAL A 114 -2.47 -3.56 18.27
N ALA A 115 -3.01 -3.62 17.04
CA ALA A 115 -4.45 -3.54 16.81
C ALA A 115 -5.20 -4.73 17.44
N ILE A 116 -4.68 -5.95 17.31
CA ILE A 116 -5.25 -7.14 17.95
C ILE A 116 -5.20 -7.03 19.47
N ASP A 117 -4.10 -6.56 20.05
CA ASP A 117 -3.99 -6.38 21.50
C ASP A 117 -4.98 -5.32 22.01
N ARG A 118 -5.10 -4.19 21.29
CA ARG A 118 -6.14 -3.19 21.58
C ARG A 118 -7.54 -3.79 21.50
N LEU A 119 -7.83 -4.61 20.50
CA LEU A 119 -9.11 -5.29 20.36
C LEU A 119 -9.37 -6.24 21.53
N LYS A 120 -8.37 -7.02 21.95
CA LYS A 120 -8.48 -7.92 23.11
C LYS A 120 -8.77 -7.14 24.39
N ARG A 121 -8.11 -6.00 24.59
CA ARG A 121 -8.37 -5.11 25.74
C ARG A 121 -9.77 -4.53 25.70
N MET A 122 -10.20 -4.03 24.54
CA MET A 122 -11.57 -3.57 24.35
C MET A 122 -12.58 -4.69 24.61
N ALA A 123 -12.31 -5.92 24.17
CA ALA A 123 -13.17 -7.07 24.42
C ALA A 123 -13.16 -7.54 25.90
N ALA A 124 -12.12 -7.21 26.66
CA ALA A 124 -12.04 -7.51 28.09
C ALA A 124 -12.79 -6.47 28.95
N ASP A 125 -13.00 -5.25 28.43
CA ASP A 125 -13.71 -4.19 29.14
C ASP A 125 -15.20 -4.57 29.36
N PRO A 126 -15.71 -4.58 30.61
CA PRO A 126 -17.10 -4.89 30.89
C PRO A 126 -18.08 -3.97 30.18
N ASN A 127 -17.74 -2.69 29.99
CA ASN A 127 -18.61 -1.73 29.32
C ASN A 127 -18.78 -2.08 27.83
N VAL A 128 -17.69 -2.48 27.18
CA VAL A 128 -17.73 -2.90 25.77
C VAL A 128 -18.48 -4.21 25.64
N ARG A 129 -18.31 -5.16 26.57
CA ARG A 129 -19.11 -6.40 26.58
C ARG A 129 -20.59 -6.12 26.71
N GLU A 130 -20.97 -5.16 27.56
CA GLU A 130 -22.37 -4.77 27.68
C GLU A 130 -22.90 -4.11 26.41
N GLN A 131 -22.13 -3.20 25.80
CA GLN A 131 -22.50 -2.59 24.52
C GLN A 131 -22.63 -3.62 23.39
N VAL A 132 -21.68 -4.55 23.29
CA VAL A 132 -21.72 -5.65 22.32
C VAL A 132 -22.91 -6.56 22.60
N ARG A 133 -23.21 -6.87 23.86
CA ARG A 133 -24.41 -7.65 24.22
C ARG A 133 -25.69 -6.92 23.83
N ARG A 134 -25.80 -5.61 24.09
CA ARG A 134 -26.94 -4.79 23.69
C ARG A 134 -27.10 -4.76 22.17
N ALA A 135 -26.01 -4.57 21.43
CA ALA A 135 -26.01 -4.61 19.97
C ALA A 135 -26.38 -6.01 19.43
N TYR A 136 -25.88 -7.07 20.05
CA TYR A 136 -26.22 -8.43 19.69
C TYR A 136 -27.70 -8.70 19.92
N THR A 137 -28.25 -8.31 21.07
CA THR A 137 -29.68 -8.48 21.38
C THR A 137 -30.57 -7.63 20.47
N SER A 138 -30.15 -6.43 20.07
CA SER A 138 -30.92 -5.58 19.17
C SER A 138 -30.95 -6.13 17.75
N VAL A 139 -29.84 -6.72 17.28
CA VAL A 139 -29.79 -7.45 16.01
C VAL A 139 -30.63 -8.72 16.10
N GLN A 140 -30.51 -9.50 17.17
CA GLN A 140 -31.27 -10.73 17.37
C GLN A 140 -32.78 -10.48 17.41
N ALA A 141 -33.24 -9.39 18.04
CA ALA A 141 -34.65 -9.01 18.09
C ALA A 141 -35.23 -8.62 16.72
N ARG A 142 -34.39 -8.24 15.75
CA ARG A 142 -34.81 -7.90 14.38
C ARG A 142 -34.78 -9.08 13.41
N LEU A 143 -34.19 -10.21 13.82
CA LEU A 143 -34.08 -11.39 12.98
C LEU A 143 -35.30 -12.32 13.17
N PRO A 144 -35.72 -13.08 12.14
CA PRO A 144 -36.76 -14.09 12.28
C PRO A 144 -36.41 -15.11 13.38
N PRO A 145 -37.43 -15.64 14.10
CA PRO A 145 -37.19 -16.64 15.14
C PRO A 145 -36.44 -17.85 14.57
N GLY A 146 -35.36 -18.25 15.23
CA GLY A 146 -34.50 -19.38 14.82
C GLY A 146 -33.22 -18.99 14.06
N VAL A 147 -33.09 -17.75 13.58
CA VAL A 147 -31.86 -17.29 12.92
C VAL A 147 -30.92 -16.66 13.95
N LYS A 148 -29.80 -17.33 14.22
CA LYS A 148 -28.74 -16.76 15.07
C LYS A 148 -27.94 -15.67 14.31
N PRO A 149 -27.55 -14.55 14.97
CA PRO A 149 -26.73 -13.50 14.33
C PRO A 149 -25.41 -13.99 13.71
N GLU A 150 -24.84 -15.09 14.21
CA GLU A 150 -23.63 -15.70 13.66
C GLU A 150 -23.83 -16.15 12.22
N TYR A 151 -25.02 -16.68 11.88
CA TYR A 151 -25.33 -17.08 10.50
C TYR A 151 -25.42 -15.88 9.57
N VAL A 152 -25.91 -14.73 10.05
CA VAL A 152 -25.94 -13.48 9.29
C VAL A 152 -24.51 -13.01 9.02
N GLY A 153 -23.63 -13.09 10.02
CA GLY A 153 -22.21 -12.76 9.86
C GLY A 153 -21.51 -13.64 8.82
N VAL A 154 -21.71 -14.97 8.89
CA VAL A 154 -21.18 -15.92 7.91
C VAL A 154 -21.76 -15.67 6.52
N ALA A 155 -23.07 -15.42 6.41
CA ALA A 155 -23.72 -15.11 5.13
C ALA A 155 -23.16 -13.81 4.52
N LEU A 156 -22.93 -12.76 5.30
CA LEU A 156 -22.29 -11.53 4.85
C LEU A 156 -20.85 -11.78 4.38
N MET A 157 -20.09 -12.62 5.09
CA MET A 157 -18.73 -12.98 4.70
C MET A 157 -18.70 -13.77 3.38
N VAL A 158 -19.60 -14.74 3.21
CA VAL A 158 -19.74 -15.49 1.95
C VAL A 158 -20.17 -14.57 0.81
N LEU A 159 -21.14 -13.68 1.04
CA LEU A 159 -21.59 -12.70 0.07
C LEU A 159 -20.46 -11.73 -0.33
N TRP A 160 -19.63 -11.32 0.63
CA TRP A 160 -18.44 -10.52 0.37
C TRP A 160 -17.42 -11.27 -0.49
N TRP A 161 -17.16 -12.54 -0.19
CA TRP A 161 -16.26 -13.37 -1.01
C TRP A 161 -16.80 -13.56 -2.44
N MET A 162 -18.10 -13.83 -2.58
CA MET A 162 -18.75 -13.91 -3.88
C MET A 162 -18.60 -12.58 -4.65
N SER A 163 -18.74 -11.45 -3.97
CA SER A 163 -18.50 -10.13 -4.56
C SER A 163 -17.05 -9.98 -5.06
N VAL A 164 -16.05 -10.47 -4.31
CA VAL A 164 -14.65 -10.49 -4.76
C VAL A 164 -14.49 -11.32 -6.04
N TRP A 165 -15.17 -12.46 -6.12
CA TRP A 165 -15.11 -13.33 -7.29
C TRP A 165 -15.72 -12.70 -8.54
N PHE A 166 -16.90 -12.05 -8.41
CA PHE A 166 -17.61 -11.43 -9.54
C PHE A 166 -17.01 -10.09 -9.99
N PHE A 167 -16.72 -9.19 -9.05
CA PHE A 167 -16.31 -7.81 -9.36
C PHE A 167 -14.79 -7.61 -9.34
N GLY A 168 -14.05 -8.56 -8.76
CA GLY A 168 -12.62 -8.46 -8.50
C GLY A 168 -12.32 -7.76 -7.17
N PHE A 169 -11.25 -8.22 -6.52
CA PHE A 169 -10.83 -7.78 -5.17
C PHE A 169 -10.80 -6.26 -4.99
N SER A 170 -10.18 -5.52 -5.93
CA SER A 170 -10.02 -4.07 -5.79
C SER A 170 -11.35 -3.32 -5.78
N LYS A 171 -12.32 -3.73 -6.62
CA LYS A 171 -13.63 -3.08 -6.68
C LYS A 171 -14.44 -3.38 -5.43
N THR A 172 -14.42 -4.64 -4.98
CA THR A 172 -15.11 -5.05 -3.76
C THR A 172 -14.58 -4.34 -2.52
N VAL A 173 -13.25 -4.24 -2.37
CA VAL A 173 -12.64 -3.49 -1.26
C VAL A 173 -13.05 -2.02 -1.30
N MET A 174 -13.11 -1.40 -2.48
CA MET A 174 -13.52 -0.01 -2.63
C MET A 174 -14.99 0.19 -2.22
N VAL A 175 -15.90 -0.63 -2.74
CA VAL A 175 -17.33 -0.58 -2.37
C VAL A 175 -17.50 -0.82 -0.87
N THR A 176 -16.84 -1.83 -0.32
CA THR A 176 -16.92 -2.16 1.11
C THR A 176 -16.41 -1.01 1.98
N SER A 177 -15.35 -0.33 1.56
CA SER A 177 -14.80 0.82 2.29
C SER A 177 -15.76 2.00 2.31
N ILE A 178 -16.43 2.26 1.18
CA ILE A 178 -17.41 3.36 1.07
C ILE A 178 -18.67 3.05 1.87
N SER A 179 -19.19 1.83 1.76
CA SER A 179 -20.31 1.37 2.57
C SER A 179 -19.96 1.41 4.05
N GLY A 180 -18.76 0.98 4.43
CA GLY A 180 -18.26 1.04 5.80
C GLY A 180 -18.15 2.47 6.33
N LEU A 181 -17.77 3.43 5.47
CA LEU A 181 -17.74 4.85 5.81
C LEU A 181 -19.15 5.41 6.05
N ILE A 182 -20.14 5.05 5.24
CA ILE A 182 -21.54 5.45 5.49
C ILE A 182 -22.03 4.85 6.80
N VAL A 183 -21.80 3.54 7.00
CA VAL A 183 -22.23 2.83 8.20
C VAL A 183 -21.57 3.42 9.45
N SER A 184 -20.28 3.76 9.40
CA SER A 184 -19.57 4.33 10.56
C SER A 184 -20.11 5.70 10.96
N VAL A 185 -20.44 6.56 9.99
CA VAL A 185 -21.04 7.88 10.22
C VAL A 185 -22.47 7.75 10.75
N CYS A 186 -23.24 6.79 10.25
CA CYS A 186 -24.61 6.52 10.70
C CYS A 186 -24.68 5.68 11.99
N LEU A 187 -23.56 5.13 12.46
CA LEU A 187 -23.55 4.10 13.51
C LEU A 187 -24.22 4.60 14.80
N GLN A 188 -23.98 5.85 15.20
CA GLN A 188 -24.57 6.42 16.41
C GLN A 188 -26.11 6.51 16.31
N ASP A 189 -26.63 6.90 15.15
CA ASP A 189 -28.08 7.04 14.95
C ASP A 189 -28.76 5.65 14.79
N ILE A 190 -28.04 4.67 14.21
CA ILE A 190 -28.47 3.27 14.15
C ILE A 190 -28.55 2.67 15.56
N LEU A 191 -27.51 2.89 16.39
CA LEU A 191 -27.47 2.41 17.77
C LEU A 191 -28.53 3.08 18.66
N ALA A 192 -28.87 4.34 18.37
CA ALA A 192 -29.98 5.04 19.00
C ALA A 192 -31.36 4.53 18.54
N GLY A 193 -31.41 3.60 17.58
CA GLY A 193 -32.67 3.07 17.04
C GLY A 193 -33.46 4.07 16.20
N SER A 194 -32.80 5.09 15.65
CA SER A 194 -33.47 6.09 14.81
C SER A 194 -33.99 5.48 13.50
N ASP A 195 -35.13 5.98 13.01
CA ASP A 195 -35.68 5.57 11.72
C ASP A 195 -34.73 5.95 10.57
N ALA A 196 -34.78 5.18 9.48
CA ALA A 196 -33.94 5.41 8.29
C ALA A 196 -34.10 6.83 7.73
N LYS A 197 -35.33 7.39 7.78
CA LYS A 197 -35.61 8.76 7.36
C LYS A 197 -34.85 9.78 8.21
N THR A 198 -34.82 9.58 9.52
CA THR A 198 -34.10 10.45 10.46
C THR A 198 -32.58 10.32 10.29
N ILE A 199 -32.08 9.11 10.04
CA ILE A 199 -30.66 8.87 9.75
C ILE A 199 -30.24 9.65 8.50
N VAL A 200 -31.00 9.56 7.41
CA VAL A 200 -30.70 10.29 6.16
C VAL A 200 -30.78 11.80 6.36
N GLN A 201 -31.75 12.31 7.13
CA GLN A 201 -31.87 13.73 7.43
C GLN A 201 -30.70 14.27 8.27
N LYS A 202 -30.19 13.49 9.22
CA LYS A 202 -29.05 13.87 10.09
C LYS A 202 -27.69 13.62 9.45
N PHE A 203 -27.61 12.84 8.37
CA PHE A 203 -26.36 12.43 7.73
C PHE A 203 -25.42 13.60 7.39
N PRO A 204 -25.86 14.72 6.78
CA PRO A 204 -24.94 15.82 6.43
C PRO A 204 -24.26 16.45 7.66
N GLY A 205 -25.00 16.61 8.75
CA GLY A 205 -24.47 17.13 10.02
C GLY A 205 -23.46 16.17 10.66
N ARG A 206 -23.77 14.86 10.68
CA ARG A 206 -22.86 13.81 11.18
C ARG A 206 -21.59 13.70 10.34
N TRP A 207 -21.73 13.76 9.02
CA TRP A 207 -20.61 13.74 8.10
C TRP A 207 -19.69 14.95 8.33
N ARG A 208 -20.25 16.15 8.48
CA ARG A 208 -19.48 17.34 8.86
C ARG A 208 -18.71 17.10 10.16
N GLN A 209 -19.37 16.59 11.20
CA GLN A 209 -18.71 16.32 12.49
C GLN A 209 -17.55 15.33 12.34
N ALA A 210 -17.73 14.26 11.58
CA ALA A 210 -16.67 13.29 11.29
C ALA A 210 -15.50 13.92 10.52
N VAL A 211 -15.79 14.79 9.54
CA VAL A 211 -14.76 15.55 8.80
C VAL A 211 -14.03 16.51 9.76
N VAL A 212 -14.73 17.31 10.56
CA VAL A 212 -14.13 18.23 11.53
C VAL A 212 -13.24 17.48 12.52
N GLN A 213 -13.71 16.35 13.05
CA GLN A 213 -12.97 15.53 14.03
C GLN A 213 -11.71 14.90 13.41
N SER A 214 -11.79 14.42 12.17
CA SER A 214 -10.66 13.77 11.51
C SER A 214 -9.63 14.76 10.95
N THR A 215 -10.08 15.95 10.55
CA THR A 215 -9.23 16.93 9.86
C THR A 215 -8.77 18.08 10.74
N GLY A 216 -9.50 18.41 11.81
CA GLY A 216 -9.29 19.59 12.65
C GLY A 216 -9.98 20.86 12.15
N PHE A 217 -10.61 20.86 10.96
CA PHE A 217 -11.22 22.05 10.38
C PHE A 217 -12.57 22.37 11.03
N SER A 218 -12.60 23.31 11.97
CA SER A 218 -13.83 23.70 12.69
C SER A 218 -14.86 24.45 11.80
N ARG A 219 -14.40 25.13 10.74
CA ARG A 219 -15.22 26.03 9.89
C ARG A 219 -15.80 25.40 8.62
N VAL A 220 -15.77 24.07 8.46
CA VAL A 220 -16.36 23.41 7.29
C VAL A 220 -17.88 23.50 7.34
N THR A 221 -18.52 24.11 6.35
CA THR A 221 -20.00 24.13 6.27
C THR A 221 -20.55 22.75 5.94
N GLU A 222 -21.77 22.44 6.37
CA GLU A 222 -22.42 21.16 6.06
C GLU A 222 -22.52 20.91 4.55
N LYS A 223 -22.82 21.96 3.78
CA LYS A 223 -22.89 21.90 2.32
C LYS A 223 -21.54 21.54 1.68
N GLN A 224 -20.44 22.10 2.18
CA GLN A 224 -19.09 21.79 1.69
C GLN A 224 -18.68 20.35 2.03
N ALA A 225 -18.94 19.90 3.27
CA ALA A 225 -18.67 18.53 3.67
C ALA A 225 -19.45 17.54 2.80
N LEU A 226 -20.75 17.81 2.59
CA LEU A 226 -21.61 16.99 1.75
C LEU A 226 -21.17 17.00 0.28
N ALA A 227 -20.79 18.16 -0.28
CA ALA A 227 -20.25 18.24 -1.63
C ALA A 227 -18.99 17.39 -1.78
N GLY A 228 -18.06 17.43 -0.80
CA GLY A 228 -16.88 16.57 -0.77
C GLY A 228 -17.24 15.08 -0.75
N PHE A 229 -18.24 14.70 0.04
CA PHE A 229 -18.75 13.32 0.07
C PHE A 229 -19.33 12.88 -1.29
N VAL A 230 -20.14 13.74 -1.92
CA VAL A 230 -20.72 13.46 -3.24
C VAL A 230 -19.63 13.31 -4.30
N ILE A 231 -18.59 14.14 -4.28
CA ILE A 231 -17.45 14.02 -5.20
C ILE A 231 -16.73 12.68 -4.99
N VAL A 232 -16.44 12.30 -3.74
CA VAL A 232 -15.81 11.01 -3.42
C VAL A 232 -16.68 9.85 -3.89
N MET A 233 -17.99 9.93 -3.68
CA MET A 233 -18.95 8.93 -4.15
C MET A 233 -18.97 8.81 -5.67
N LEU A 234 -19.03 9.93 -6.40
CA LEU A 234 -19.04 9.94 -7.87
C LEU A 234 -17.74 9.39 -8.45
N LEU A 235 -16.59 9.80 -7.90
CA LEU A 235 -15.29 9.27 -8.30
C LEU A 235 -15.22 7.76 -8.04
N SER A 236 -15.73 7.32 -6.90
CA SER A 236 -15.74 5.91 -6.56
C SER A 236 -16.67 5.08 -7.42
N ALA A 237 -17.88 5.58 -7.69
CA ALA A 237 -18.83 4.96 -8.60
C ALA A 237 -18.21 4.83 -10.00
N LYS A 238 -17.53 5.87 -10.49
CA LYS A 238 -16.82 5.82 -11.77
C LYS A 238 -15.73 4.74 -11.79
N VAL A 239 -14.94 4.59 -10.73
CA VAL A 239 -13.92 3.55 -10.63
C VAL A 239 -14.54 2.14 -10.63
N VAL A 240 -15.64 1.94 -9.90
CA VAL A 240 -16.34 0.66 -9.85
C VAL A 240 -16.96 0.30 -11.21
N MET A 241 -17.54 1.29 -11.90
CA MET A 241 -18.16 1.10 -13.21
C MET A 241 -17.15 0.93 -14.35
N THR A 242 -15.92 1.42 -14.21
CA THR A 242 -14.89 1.25 -15.24
C THR A 242 -14.53 -0.24 -15.30
N PRO A 243 -14.77 -0.96 -16.41
CA PRO A 243 -14.42 -2.37 -16.52
C PRO A 243 -12.92 -2.53 -16.28
N ALA A 244 -12.54 -3.54 -15.49
CA ALA A 244 -11.13 -3.84 -15.30
C ALA A 244 -10.57 -4.23 -16.67
N LEU A 245 -9.79 -3.33 -17.27
CA LEU A 245 -9.04 -3.65 -18.48
C LEU A 245 -8.21 -4.87 -18.14
N LYS A 246 -8.50 -6.01 -18.78
CA LYS A 246 -7.68 -7.20 -18.69
C LYS A 246 -6.28 -6.74 -19.04
N ARG A 247 -5.40 -6.69 -18.03
CA ARG A 247 -4.04 -6.18 -18.18
C ARG A 247 -3.41 -7.06 -19.25
N ALA A 248 -3.22 -6.50 -20.44
CA ALA A 248 -2.53 -7.21 -21.51
C ALA A 248 -1.20 -7.72 -20.90
N PRO A 249 -0.84 -8.99 -21.10
CA PRO A 249 0.41 -9.52 -20.58
C PRO A 249 1.52 -8.58 -21.01
N LYS A 250 2.20 -7.99 -20.03
CA LYS A 250 3.25 -7.01 -20.27
C LYS A 250 4.32 -7.74 -21.07
N ALA A 251 4.40 -7.46 -22.37
CA ALA A 251 5.46 -8.01 -23.21
C ALA A 251 6.81 -7.68 -22.53
N PRO A 252 7.73 -8.64 -22.40
CA PRO A 252 9.04 -8.39 -21.83
C PRO A 252 9.69 -7.28 -22.63
N THR A 253 9.97 -6.16 -21.96
CA THR A 253 10.60 -4.99 -22.58
C THR A 253 12.04 -5.37 -22.85
N ALA A 254 12.33 -5.86 -24.05
CA ALA A 254 13.69 -6.03 -24.53
C ALA A 254 14.31 -4.62 -24.64
N ALA A 255 15.31 -4.35 -23.81
CA ALA A 255 16.10 -3.12 -23.90
C ALA A 255 16.98 -3.22 -25.16
N SER A 256 16.47 -2.77 -26.30
CA SER A 256 17.24 -2.69 -27.53
C SER A 256 17.96 -1.34 -27.57
N ALA A 257 19.30 -1.39 -27.48
CA ALA A 257 20.17 -0.24 -27.64
C ALA A 257 20.35 0.06 -29.13
N ALA A 258 20.05 1.30 -29.52
CA ALA A 258 20.07 1.75 -30.91
C ALA A 258 21.48 1.74 -31.53
N ILE A 259 21.61 1.12 -32.72
CA ILE A 259 22.77 1.21 -33.61
C ILE A 259 22.28 1.83 -34.95
N PRO A 260 23.02 2.77 -35.58
CA PRO A 260 22.58 3.45 -36.80
C PRO A 260 22.75 2.59 -38.07
N PRO A 261 21.98 2.86 -39.15
CA PRO A 261 21.91 2.02 -40.35
C PRO A 261 22.98 2.33 -41.40
N ASP A 262 23.34 1.30 -42.16
CA ASP A 262 24.15 1.39 -43.38
C ASP A 262 23.30 1.00 -44.61
N PRO A 263 23.58 1.54 -45.83
CA PRO A 263 22.77 1.28 -47.01
C PRO A 263 23.39 0.25 -47.99
N ALA A 264 22.49 -0.40 -48.73
CA ALA A 264 22.66 -1.03 -50.06
C ALA A 264 22.70 -2.59 -50.13
N GLY A 265 21.49 -3.18 -50.06
CA GLY A 265 20.85 -4.07 -51.04
C GLY A 265 21.58 -5.29 -51.62
N GLN A 266 20.96 -6.48 -51.47
CA GLN A 266 20.90 -7.49 -52.54
C GLN A 266 19.84 -8.59 -52.31
N GLN A 267 19.02 -8.81 -53.34
CA GLN A 267 17.97 -9.83 -53.43
C GLN A 267 18.52 -11.27 -53.41
N SER A 268 17.92 -12.19 -52.65
CA SER A 268 18.17 -13.64 -52.85
C SER A 268 16.97 -14.55 -52.56
N ARG A 269 16.98 -15.70 -53.27
CA ARG A 269 15.87 -16.65 -53.52
C ARG A 269 15.64 -17.64 -52.38
N ASN A 270 14.38 -18.05 -52.24
CA ASN A 270 13.76 -18.73 -51.11
C ASN A 270 13.85 -20.27 -51.20
N LEU A 271 14.58 -20.90 -50.28
CA LEU A 271 14.44 -22.32 -49.92
C LEU A 271 14.32 -22.39 -48.39
N LYS A 272 13.14 -22.82 -47.92
CA LYS A 272 12.70 -22.66 -46.53
C LYS A 272 13.26 -23.79 -45.65
N ALA A 273 14.25 -23.47 -44.83
CA ALA A 273 14.73 -24.34 -43.76
C ALA A 273 13.65 -24.53 -42.67
N PRO A 274 13.62 -25.69 -41.97
CA PRO A 274 12.70 -25.92 -40.87
C PRO A 274 13.04 -24.98 -39.70
N SER A 275 12.18 -23.98 -39.47
CA SER A 275 12.29 -23.06 -38.36
C SER A 275 11.73 -23.70 -37.10
N PHE A 276 12.58 -24.19 -36.20
CA PHE A 276 12.16 -24.61 -34.87
C PHE A 276 11.69 -23.39 -34.08
N ASN A 277 10.42 -23.39 -33.70
CA ASN A 277 9.83 -22.28 -32.98
C ASN A 277 10.26 -22.34 -31.51
N ILE A 278 10.75 -21.23 -30.94
CA ILE A 278 11.29 -21.18 -29.57
C ILE A 278 10.26 -21.67 -28.54
N GLU A 279 8.98 -21.43 -28.80
CA GLU A 279 7.88 -21.87 -27.95
C GLU A 279 7.78 -23.41 -27.87
N GLU A 280 8.16 -24.10 -28.94
CA GLU A 280 8.13 -25.57 -29.02
C GLU A 280 9.27 -26.19 -28.21
N ILE A 281 10.46 -25.60 -28.26
CA ILE A 281 11.61 -25.98 -27.42
C ILE A 281 11.28 -25.81 -25.93
N TYR A 282 10.59 -24.72 -25.58
CA TYR A 282 10.16 -24.48 -24.20
C TYR A 282 9.08 -25.47 -23.74
N LYS A 283 8.14 -25.82 -24.63
CA LYS A 283 7.13 -26.87 -24.36
C LYS A 283 7.77 -28.23 -24.17
N MET A 284 8.79 -28.58 -24.95
CA MET A 284 9.50 -29.86 -24.81
C MET A 284 10.21 -29.95 -23.45
N GLY A 285 10.93 -28.90 -23.03
CA GLY A 285 11.56 -28.88 -21.71
C GLY A 285 10.55 -28.90 -20.54
N PHE A 286 9.40 -28.25 -20.70
CA PHE A 286 8.32 -28.28 -19.71
C PHE A 286 7.67 -29.66 -19.60
N ASN A 287 7.45 -30.33 -20.73
CA ASN A 287 6.89 -31.69 -20.76
C ASN A 287 7.86 -32.72 -20.15
N ASP A 288 9.17 -32.59 -20.40
CA ASP A 288 10.17 -33.45 -19.75
C ASP A 288 10.13 -33.33 -18.22
N ALA A 289 10.05 -32.10 -17.71
CA ALA A 289 9.93 -31.86 -16.27
C ALA A 289 8.62 -32.41 -15.68
N LYS A 290 7.53 -32.37 -16.45
CA LYS A 290 6.22 -32.89 -16.04
C LYS A 290 6.18 -34.42 -16.04
N ASP A 291 6.86 -35.05 -16.99
CA ASP A 291 6.93 -36.50 -17.16
C ASP A 291 8.04 -37.14 -16.31
N GLY A 292 8.78 -36.34 -15.51
CA GLY A 292 9.86 -36.82 -14.65
C GLY A 292 11.10 -37.29 -15.40
N LYS A 293 11.28 -36.84 -16.65
CA LYS A 293 12.47 -37.11 -17.46
C LYS A 293 13.56 -36.09 -17.13
N ASP A 294 14.81 -36.47 -17.39
CA ASP A 294 15.93 -35.54 -17.25
C ASP A 294 15.79 -34.37 -18.24
N TYR A 295 16.23 -33.18 -17.80
CA TYR A 295 16.10 -31.97 -18.60
C TYR A 295 16.83 -32.11 -19.94
N GLY A 296 16.10 -31.92 -21.04
CA GLY A 296 16.65 -31.98 -22.40
C GLY A 296 16.55 -33.36 -23.06
N THR A 297 15.90 -34.34 -22.43
CA THR A 297 15.73 -35.68 -23.02
C THR A 297 14.94 -35.64 -24.34
N SER A 298 13.96 -34.74 -24.44
CA SER A 298 13.17 -34.54 -25.67
C SER A 298 13.72 -33.43 -26.57
N MET A 299 14.87 -32.84 -26.26
CA MET A 299 15.50 -31.86 -27.15
C MET A 299 16.19 -32.58 -28.32
N PRO A 300 16.14 -32.01 -29.54
CA PRO A 300 16.92 -32.51 -30.66
C PRO A 300 18.41 -32.55 -30.31
N ASP A 301 19.12 -33.56 -30.82
CA ASP A 301 20.54 -33.73 -30.56
C ASP A 301 21.30 -32.46 -30.99
N PRO A 302 22.20 -31.90 -30.16
CA PRO A 302 23.00 -30.73 -30.53
C PRO A 302 23.77 -30.92 -31.85
N THR A 303 24.05 -32.16 -32.27
CA THR A 303 24.64 -32.46 -33.57
C THR A 303 23.68 -32.25 -34.74
N GLU A 304 22.37 -32.47 -34.56
CA GLU A 304 21.34 -32.13 -35.54
C GLU A 304 21.16 -30.61 -35.64
N PHE A 305 21.28 -29.88 -34.51
CA PHE A 305 21.34 -28.43 -34.51
C PHE A 305 22.57 -27.90 -35.25
N ALA A 306 23.74 -28.49 -34.99
CA ALA A 306 24.97 -28.13 -35.66
C ALA A 306 24.90 -28.45 -37.15
N ALA A 307 24.33 -29.59 -37.54
CA ALA A 307 24.15 -29.99 -38.94
C ALA A 307 23.15 -29.08 -39.68
N ALA A 308 22.04 -28.70 -39.02
CA ALA A 308 21.09 -27.72 -39.54
C ALA A 308 21.74 -26.34 -39.70
N ALA A 309 22.54 -25.91 -38.71
CA ALA A 309 23.27 -24.63 -38.73
C ALA A 309 24.46 -24.61 -39.71
N SER A 310 25.10 -25.76 -39.95
CA SER A 310 26.26 -25.90 -40.84
C SER A 310 25.91 -26.21 -42.28
N SER A 311 24.65 -26.55 -42.57
CA SER A 311 24.18 -26.67 -43.95
C SER A 311 24.40 -25.32 -44.65
N ALA A 312 25.25 -25.32 -45.68
CA ALA A 312 25.66 -24.09 -46.37
C ALA A 312 24.46 -23.39 -47.04
N ASP A 313 23.35 -24.10 -47.24
CA ASP A 313 22.05 -23.54 -47.63
C ASP A 313 21.37 -22.79 -46.49
N ALA A 314 21.56 -23.16 -45.22
CA ALA A 314 21.14 -22.34 -44.07
C ALA A 314 22.05 -21.13 -43.86
N VAL A 315 23.35 -21.21 -44.18
CA VAL A 315 24.26 -20.04 -44.09
C VAL A 315 24.08 -19.08 -45.27
N SER A 316 23.70 -19.56 -46.45
CA SER A 316 23.35 -18.72 -47.60
C SER A 316 21.89 -18.26 -47.61
N ALA A 317 20.95 -19.04 -47.05
CA ALA A 317 19.61 -18.55 -46.69
C ALA A 317 19.64 -17.64 -45.45
N ALA A 318 20.58 -17.77 -44.52
CA ALA A 318 20.78 -16.79 -43.43
C ALA A 318 21.66 -15.60 -43.83
N ARG A 319 22.35 -15.66 -44.98
CA ARG A 319 23.00 -14.50 -45.63
C ARG A 319 22.12 -13.80 -46.66
N GLY A 320 21.02 -14.45 -47.07
CA GLY A 320 20.10 -13.99 -48.11
C GLY A 320 18.67 -13.73 -47.66
N VAL A 321 18.29 -14.23 -46.48
CA VAL A 321 17.51 -13.41 -45.56
C VAL A 321 18.45 -12.26 -45.31
N ASP A 322 18.18 -11.12 -45.98
CA ASP A 322 18.56 -9.82 -45.48
C ASP A 322 18.17 -9.87 -44.00
N TYR A 323 19.12 -10.27 -43.17
CA TYR A 323 19.06 -10.11 -41.74
C TYR A 323 19.17 -8.60 -41.62
N ASP A 324 18.07 -7.92 -41.93
CA ASP A 324 17.87 -6.56 -41.51
C ASP A 324 18.03 -6.69 -40.00
N PRO A 325 19.10 -6.15 -39.40
CA PRO A 325 19.26 -6.21 -37.96
C PRO A 325 18.08 -5.50 -37.26
N ARG A 326 17.18 -4.87 -38.04
CA ARG A 326 15.89 -4.31 -37.65
C ARG A 326 14.69 -5.26 -37.75
N GLU A 327 14.80 -6.51 -38.21
CA GLU A 327 13.67 -7.46 -38.21
C GLU A 327 13.48 -8.13 -36.83
N TRP A 328 14.51 -8.11 -35.97
CA TRP A 328 14.34 -8.30 -34.51
C TRP A 328 13.82 -7.03 -33.81
N ASP A 329 13.86 -5.91 -34.51
CA ASP A 329 13.01 -4.73 -34.28
C ASP A 329 11.64 -4.98 -34.94
N LEU A 330 11.13 -6.22 -34.83
CA LEU A 330 9.69 -6.50 -34.78
C LEU A 330 9.15 -5.53 -33.75
N ASN A 331 8.79 -4.33 -34.22
CA ASN A 331 8.12 -3.30 -33.47
C ASN A 331 7.02 -4.09 -32.77
N PRO A 332 7.10 -4.30 -31.43
CA PRO A 332 6.16 -5.16 -30.75
C PRO A 332 4.80 -4.69 -31.21
N PRO A 333 3.95 -5.58 -31.75
CA PRO A 333 2.73 -5.19 -32.47
C PRO A 333 2.11 -4.07 -31.65
N PRO A 334 1.96 -2.86 -32.25
CA PRO A 334 1.81 -1.62 -31.50
C PRO A 334 0.82 -1.91 -30.39
N PRO A 335 1.25 -1.76 -29.11
CA PRO A 335 0.51 -2.30 -27.98
C PRO A 335 -0.93 -1.91 -28.22
N PRO A 336 -1.87 -2.87 -28.29
CA PRO A 336 -3.19 -2.63 -28.85
C PRO A 336 -3.68 -1.32 -28.25
N GLU A 337 -4.07 -0.37 -29.11
CA GLU A 337 -4.57 0.96 -28.72
C GLU A 337 -5.92 0.85 -27.97
N GLY A 338 -6.11 -0.23 -27.21
CA GLY A 338 -7.05 -0.30 -26.12
C GLY A 338 -6.77 0.87 -25.21
N LYS A 339 -7.58 1.91 -25.39
CA LYS A 339 -7.65 3.14 -24.61
C LYS A 339 -7.48 2.77 -23.14
N GLN A 340 -6.23 2.80 -22.67
CA GLN A 340 -5.94 2.47 -21.28
C GLN A 340 -6.65 3.53 -20.46
N SER A 341 -7.48 3.10 -19.50
CA SER A 341 -8.11 4.02 -18.57
C SER A 341 -7.01 4.85 -17.92
N LYS A 342 -6.96 6.16 -18.24
CA LYS A 342 -5.98 7.09 -17.66
C LYS A 342 -6.17 7.20 -16.14
N PHE A 343 -7.34 6.78 -15.62
CA PHE A 343 -7.65 6.74 -14.20
C PHE A 343 -7.13 5.44 -13.55
N GLY A 344 -5.84 5.44 -13.19
CA GLY A 344 -5.19 4.33 -12.48
C GLY A 344 -4.81 4.67 -11.04
N PHE A 345 -4.23 3.70 -10.33
CA PHE A 345 -3.70 3.87 -8.97
C PHE A 345 -2.72 5.05 -8.85
N GLY A 346 -1.93 5.30 -9.89
CA GLY A 346 -1.01 6.44 -9.93
C GLY A 346 -1.72 7.80 -9.91
N THR A 347 -2.94 7.90 -10.43
CA THR A 347 -3.76 9.13 -10.37
C THR A 347 -4.34 9.33 -8.97
N ILE A 348 -4.74 8.25 -8.29
CA ILE A 348 -5.20 8.30 -6.88
C ILE A 348 -4.05 8.73 -5.97
N MET A 349 -2.86 8.15 -6.14
CA MET A 349 -1.67 8.56 -5.38
C MET A 349 -1.30 10.02 -5.68
N ALA A 350 -1.37 10.46 -6.94
CA ALA A 350 -1.15 11.86 -7.30
C ALA A 350 -2.18 12.82 -6.67
N ALA A 351 -3.46 12.43 -6.63
CA ALA A 351 -4.48 13.22 -5.95
C ALA A 351 -4.25 13.28 -4.43
N PHE A 352 -3.83 12.17 -3.82
CA PHE A 352 -3.51 12.11 -2.40
C PHE A 352 -2.25 12.92 -2.05
N THR A 353 -1.21 12.87 -2.88
CA THR A 353 -0.01 13.70 -2.69
C THR A 353 -0.35 15.17 -2.81
N LEU A 354 -1.16 15.58 -3.80
CA LEU A 354 -1.65 16.95 -3.92
C LEU A 354 -2.49 17.39 -2.73
N PHE A 355 -3.38 16.53 -2.23
CA PHE A 355 -4.20 16.85 -1.06
C PHE A 355 -3.35 17.05 0.19
N ARG A 356 -2.42 16.11 0.45
CA ARG A 356 -1.48 16.21 1.57
C ARG A 356 -0.62 17.47 1.45
N PHE A 357 -0.12 17.74 0.25
CA PHE A 357 0.69 18.91 -0.05
C PHE A 357 -0.06 20.23 0.16
N GLY A 358 -1.28 20.33 -0.39
CA GLY A 358 -2.15 21.48 -0.20
C GLY A 358 -2.46 21.71 1.28
N LYS A 359 -2.64 20.63 2.05
CA LYS A 359 -2.79 20.73 3.51
C LYS A 359 -1.52 21.23 4.21
N GLU A 360 -0.33 20.78 3.82
CA GLU A 360 0.91 21.24 4.47
C GLU A 360 1.23 22.72 4.16
N ILE A 361 0.82 23.21 2.99
CA ILE A 361 1.26 24.52 2.48
C ILE A 361 0.26 25.63 2.75
N ALA A 362 -1.01 25.33 2.51
CA ALA A 362 -2.02 26.38 2.44
C ALA A 362 -2.86 26.49 3.70
N ILE A 363 -2.71 25.54 4.62
CA ILE A 363 -3.57 25.45 5.79
C ILE A 363 -2.76 25.84 7.03
N ASN A 364 -3.18 26.94 7.63
CA ASN A 364 -2.63 27.41 8.89
C ASN A 364 -3.01 26.44 10.03
N PRO A 365 -2.31 26.48 11.18
CA PRO A 365 -2.68 25.72 12.38
C PRO A 365 -4.15 25.93 12.79
N ASP A 366 -4.69 27.12 12.49
CA ASP A 366 -6.09 27.51 12.75
C ASP A 366 -7.09 26.91 11.76
N GLY A 367 -6.62 26.15 10.76
CA GLY A 367 -7.44 25.52 9.74
C GLY A 367 -7.88 26.46 8.61
N HIS A 368 -7.36 27.69 8.58
CA HIS A 368 -7.65 28.65 7.53
C HIS A 368 -6.80 28.40 6.28
N PHE A 369 -7.44 28.46 5.11
CA PHE A 369 -6.71 28.53 3.86
C PHE A 369 -6.17 29.96 3.68
N ASP A 370 -4.85 30.11 3.79
CA ASP A 370 -4.18 31.38 3.57
C ASP A 370 -3.41 31.31 2.26
N GLN A 371 -3.93 32.00 1.25
CA GLN A 371 -3.34 32.03 -0.08
C GLN A 371 -1.95 32.68 -0.07
N GLN A 372 -1.72 33.68 0.78
CA GLN A 372 -0.43 34.36 0.86
C GLN A 372 0.62 33.42 1.46
N MET A 373 0.28 32.73 2.55
CA MET A 373 1.14 31.71 3.13
C MET A 373 1.38 30.55 2.16
N ALA A 374 0.35 30.15 1.40
CA ALA A 374 0.51 29.11 0.38
C ALA A 374 1.54 29.51 -0.68
N MET A 375 1.48 30.74 -1.20
CA MET A 375 2.45 31.25 -2.17
C MET A 375 3.85 31.40 -1.57
N ALA A 376 3.95 31.88 -0.32
CA ALA A 376 5.23 31.99 0.38
C ALA A 376 5.88 30.62 0.59
N ASN A 377 5.13 29.65 1.10
CA ASN A 377 5.59 28.27 1.32
C ASN A 377 5.94 27.55 0.00
N LEU A 378 5.23 27.85 -1.08
CA LEU A 378 5.52 27.29 -2.40
C LEU A 378 6.84 27.84 -2.98
N ASN A 379 7.12 29.13 -2.74
CA ASN A 379 8.40 29.75 -3.13
C ASN A 379 9.59 29.29 -2.29
N LEU A 380 9.36 28.97 -1.00
CA LEU A 380 10.40 28.47 -0.09
C LEU A 380 10.72 26.98 -0.29
N MET A 381 9.98 26.29 -1.15
CA MET A 381 10.09 24.85 -1.26
C MET A 381 11.27 24.40 -2.14
N PRO A 382 11.98 23.30 -1.80
CA PRO A 382 12.97 22.71 -2.68
C PRO A 382 12.40 22.40 -4.07
N LYS A 383 13.12 22.80 -5.13
CA LYS A 383 12.69 22.69 -6.54
C LYS A 383 12.23 21.29 -6.94
N TRP A 384 12.85 20.24 -6.39
CA TRP A 384 12.47 18.86 -6.70
C TRP A 384 11.06 18.48 -6.18
N LYS A 385 10.65 18.98 -5.00
CA LYS A 385 9.30 18.77 -4.46
C LYS A 385 8.26 19.46 -5.33
N LEU A 386 8.58 20.68 -5.77
CA LEU A 386 7.73 21.44 -6.69
C LEU A 386 7.55 20.71 -8.03
N GLY A 387 8.61 20.05 -8.53
CA GLY A 387 8.53 19.16 -9.70
C GLY A 387 7.58 17.97 -9.51
N ILE A 388 7.61 17.30 -8.36
CA ILE A 388 6.70 16.18 -8.05
C ILE A 388 5.24 16.65 -7.98
N VAL A 389 5.01 17.83 -7.41
CA VAL A 389 3.67 18.42 -7.29
C VAL A 389 3.13 18.80 -8.66
N ALA A 390 3.94 19.46 -9.49
CA ALA A 390 3.57 19.80 -10.87
C ALA A 390 3.24 18.54 -11.70
N LEU A 391 4.02 17.47 -11.56
CA LEU A 391 3.76 16.20 -12.23
C LEU A 391 2.48 15.52 -11.72
N SER A 392 2.24 15.57 -10.40
CA SER A 392 1.01 15.06 -9.80
C SER A 392 -0.21 15.84 -10.28
N LEU A 393 -0.11 17.17 -10.36
CA LEU A 393 -1.16 18.06 -10.85
C LEU A 393 -1.46 17.79 -12.33
N TYR A 394 -0.42 17.73 -13.16
CA TYR A 394 -0.54 17.39 -14.58
C TYR A 394 -1.26 16.04 -14.77
N ARG A 395 -0.88 15.03 -13.99
CA ARG A 395 -1.51 13.70 -14.05
C ARG A 395 -2.99 13.72 -13.66
N VAL A 396 -3.38 14.50 -12.65
CA VAL A 396 -4.80 14.62 -12.28
C VAL A 396 -5.59 15.39 -13.33
N VAL A 397 -5.04 16.49 -13.84
CA VAL A 397 -5.65 17.34 -14.88
C VAL A 397 -5.84 16.56 -16.18
N SER A 398 -4.80 15.87 -16.68
CA SER A 398 -4.83 15.05 -17.91
C SER A 398 -5.76 13.82 -17.87
N VAL A 399 -6.30 13.51 -16.70
CA VAL A 399 -7.29 12.45 -16.51
C VAL A 399 -8.71 13.04 -16.42
N LEU A 400 -8.83 14.28 -15.97
CA LEU A 400 -10.10 15.02 -15.92
C LEU A 400 -10.47 15.62 -17.27
N PHE A 401 -9.48 16.09 -18.04
CA PHE A 401 -9.59 16.60 -19.40
C PHE A 401 -8.98 15.59 -20.38
#